data_AF-A0A167P5U8-F1
#
_entry.id   AF-A0A167P5U8-F1
#
_cell.length_a   1.000
_cell.length_b   1.000
_cell.length_c   1.000
_cell.angle_alpha   90.00
_cell.angle_beta   90.00
_cell.angle_gamma   90.00
#
_symmetry.space_group_name_H-M   'P 1'
#
loop_
_entity.id
_entity.type
_entity.pdbx_description
1 polymer ?
#
loop_
_entity_poly.entity_id
_entity_poly.type
_entity_poly.pdbx_seq_one_letter_code
_entity_poly.pdbx_strand_id
1 'polypeptide(L)'
;GTLPEDVLEGEKGMTLLKTIDKIMDLHALAFGSTRVSKNLTAEAKTAMDARQIGLQNVMYEKRHLLEEIVKCRDFRSVYQDVDLIPLDEFNAVAPPAYRQDNSNQHIEMINRLKFEHEARMRQEKLQVERVKLIKDNRKAQEKLDRFDK
;
A
#
# COMPACT_ATOMS: atom_id res chain seq x y z
N GLY A 1 -34.87 25.57 64.44
CA GLY A 1 -34.63 25.74 65.87
C GLY A 1 -33.28 26.37 66.03
N THR A 2 -33.26 27.69 66.20
CA THR A 2 -32.04 28.45 66.44
C THR A 2 -31.56 28.12 67.85
N LEU A 3 -30.30 27.71 68.00
CA LEU A 3 -29.67 27.51 69.30
C LEU A 3 -29.70 28.85 70.09
N PRO A 4 -29.84 28.83 71.43
CA PRO A 4 -29.79 30.05 72.23
C PRO A 4 -28.47 30.78 72.01
N GLU A 5 -28.53 32.10 71.79
CA GLU A 5 -27.39 32.97 71.45
C GLU A 5 -26.26 32.90 72.51
N ASP A 6 -26.63 32.72 73.78
CA ASP A 6 -25.72 32.53 74.93
C ASP A 6 -24.85 31.26 74.90
N VAL A 7 -25.19 30.24 74.10
CA VAL A 7 -24.41 28.97 74.05
C VAL A 7 -23.13 29.15 73.24
N LEU A 8 -23.08 30.15 72.34
CA LEU A 8 -21.95 30.45 71.48
C LEU A 8 -20.99 31.49 72.07
N GLU A 9 -21.42 32.26 73.07
CA GLU A 9 -20.62 33.33 73.69
C GLU A 9 -19.60 32.83 74.73
N GLY A 10 -19.73 31.59 75.21
CA GLY A 10 -18.74 30.97 76.09
C GLY A 10 -17.42 30.59 75.40
N GLU A 11 -16.31 30.59 76.13
CA GLU A 11 -14.96 30.25 75.62
C GLU A 11 -14.90 28.90 74.87
N LYS A 12 -15.74 27.94 75.28
CA LYS A 12 -15.90 26.63 74.62
C LYS A 12 -16.68 26.69 73.28
N GLY A 13 -17.65 27.61 73.16
CA GLY A 13 -18.38 27.83 71.90
C GLY A 13 -17.50 28.51 70.85
N MET A 14 -16.72 29.50 71.29
CA MET A 14 -15.77 30.22 70.43
C MET A 14 -14.63 29.33 69.91
N THR A 15 -14.16 28.38 70.72
CA THR A 15 -13.14 27.39 70.30
C THR A 15 -13.72 26.37 69.32
N LEU A 16 -14.96 25.91 69.53
CA LEU A 16 -15.66 25.03 68.59
C LEU A 16 -15.82 25.69 67.21
N LEU A 17 -16.27 26.96 67.15
CA LEU A 17 -16.42 27.69 65.90
C LEU A 17 -15.10 27.79 65.12
N LYS A 18 -14.00 28.16 65.81
CA LYS A 18 -12.65 28.22 65.21
C LYS A 18 -12.19 26.86 64.66
N THR A 19 -12.52 25.76 65.34
CA THR A 19 -12.19 24.42 64.82
C THR A 19 -13.01 24.05 63.60
N ILE A 20 -14.30 24.43 63.56
CA ILE A 20 -15.17 24.22 62.39
C ILE A 20 -14.64 25.01 61.19
N ASP A 21 -14.30 26.29 61.38
CA ASP A 21 -13.73 27.13 60.31
C ASP A 21 -12.44 26.51 59.75
N LYS A 22 -11.55 26.05 60.64
CA LYS A 22 -10.31 25.37 60.22
C LYS A 22 -10.58 24.08 59.43
N ILE A 23 -11.60 23.30 59.82
CA ILE A 23 -12.00 22.09 59.10
C ILE A 23 -12.55 22.46 57.72
N MET A 24 -13.40 23.50 57.63
CA MET A 24 -13.94 23.97 56.35
C MET A 24 -12.84 24.45 55.41
N ASP A 25 -11.85 25.19 55.91
CA ASP A 25 -10.70 25.65 55.12
C ASP A 25 -9.86 24.46 54.61
N LEU A 26 -9.53 23.51 55.48
CA LEU A 26 -8.77 22.31 55.10
C LEU A 26 -9.52 21.47 54.06
N HIS A 27 -10.84 21.36 54.22
CA HIS A 27 -11.70 20.65 53.30
C HIS A 27 -11.77 21.35 51.94
N ALA A 28 -11.90 22.67 51.91
CA ALA A 28 -11.86 23.46 50.67
C ALA A 28 -10.52 23.30 49.94
N LEU A 29 -9.40 23.33 50.68
CA LEU A 29 -8.06 23.09 50.13
C LEU A 29 -7.90 21.67 49.58
N ALA A 30 -8.33 20.65 50.33
CA ALA A 30 -8.25 19.25 49.92
C ALA A 30 -9.10 18.98 48.66
N PHE A 31 -10.32 19.55 48.60
CA PHE A 31 -11.17 19.46 47.42
C PHE A 31 -10.60 20.20 46.23
N GLY A 32 -10.05 21.40 46.44
CA GLY A 32 -9.37 22.17 45.40
C GLY A 32 -8.20 21.39 44.80
N SER A 33 -7.32 20.85 45.66
CA SER A 33 -6.19 20.02 45.24
C SER A 33 -6.64 18.78 44.49
N THR A 34 -7.64 18.05 45.01
CA THR A 34 -8.20 16.86 44.34
C THR A 34 -8.76 17.21 42.97
N ARG A 35 -9.46 18.34 42.83
CA ARG A 35 -10.02 18.80 41.56
C ARG A 35 -8.91 19.11 40.55
N VAL A 36 -7.86 19.80 40.99
CA VAL A 36 -6.70 20.11 40.14
C VAL A 36 -6.02 18.81 39.68
N SER A 37 -5.74 17.87 40.58
CA SER A 37 -5.14 16.58 40.21
C SER A 37 -6.00 15.78 39.22
N LYS A 38 -7.32 15.79 39.40
CA LYS A 38 -8.26 15.15 38.46
C LYS A 38 -8.19 15.79 37.07
N ASN A 39 -8.18 17.12 37.00
CA ASN A 39 -8.10 17.84 35.73
C ASN A 39 -6.77 17.57 35.01
N LEU A 40 -5.64 17.67 35.72
CA LEU A 40 -4.31 17.39 35.16
C LEU A 40 -4.21 15.95 34.62
N THR A 41 -4.75 14.99 35.36
CA THR A 41 -4.77 13.59 34.93
C THR A 41 -5.66 13.39 33.70
N ALA A 42 -6.82 14.06 33.65
CA ALA A 42 -7.72 14.00 32.50
C ALA A 42 -7.07 14.61 31.25
N GLU A 43 -6.42 15.77 31.36
CA GLU A 43 -5.68 16.41 30.26
C GLU A 43 -4.54 15.51 29.74
N ALA A 44 -3.74 14.94 30.65
CA ALA A 44 -2.68 14.01 30.28
C ALA A 44 -3.23 12.76 29.56
N LYS A 45 -4.37 12.23 30.02
CA LYS A 45 -5.05 11.11 29.37
C LYS A 45 -5.53 11.48 27.97
N THR A 46 -6.18 12.63 27.79
CA THR A 46 -6.63 13.09 26.47
C THR A 46 -5.46 13.26 25.51
N ALA A 47 -4.33 13.81 25.97
CA ALA A 47 -3.12 13.94 25.16
C ALA A 47 -2.53 12.56 24.77
N MET A 48 -2.55 11.59 25.68
CA MET A 48 -2.15 10.21 25.41
C MET A 48 -3.06 9.56 24.36
N ASP A 49 -4.38 9.69 24.51
CA ASP A 49 -5.36 9.11 23.59
C ASP A 49 -5.20 9.69 22.17
N ALA A 50 -4.97 11.00 22.06
CA ALA A 50 -4.69 11.65 20.77
C ALA A 50 -3.42 11.08 20.10
N ARG A 51 -2.34 10.87 20.86
CA ARG A 51 -1.11 10.25 20.35
C ARG A 51 -1.34 8.79 19.94
N GLN A 52 -2.16 8.05 20.69
CA GLN A 52 -2.49 6.67 20.37
C GLN A 52 -3.25 6.57 19.04
N ILE A 53 -4.20 7.47 18.78
CA ILE A 53 -4.88 7.55 17.48
C ILE A 53 -3.86 7.87 16.37
N GLY A 54 -2.96 8.83 16.59
CA GLY A 54 -1.90 9.14 15.63
C GLY A 54 -1.01 7.95 15.32
N LEU A 55 -0.63 7.17 16.34
CA LEU A 55 0.15 5.94 16.15
C LEU A 55 -0.62 4.89 15.33
N GLN A 56 -1.92 4.70 15.60
CA GLN A 56 -2.74 3.76 14.84
C GLN A 56 -2.84 4.15 13.36
N ASN A 57 -2.97 5.45 13.06
CA ASN A 57 -3.00 5.95 11.68
C ASN A 57 -1.68 5.63 10.95
N VAL A 58 -0.53 5.93 11.56
CA VAL A 58 0.78 5.65 10.94
C VAL A 58 1.01 4.14 10.77
N MET A 59 0.60 3.32 11.74
CA MET A 59 0.69 1.87 11.63
C MET A 59 -0.18 1.33 10.50
N TYR A 60 -1.37 1.90 10.30
CA TYR A 60 -2.25 1.57 9.20
C TYR A 60 -1.61 1.90 7.85
N GLU A 61 -1.09 3.13 7.70
CA GLU A 61 -0.40 3.58 6.49
C GLU A 61 0.80 2.68 6.16
N LYS A 62 1.65 2.39 7.17
CA LYS A 62 2.80 1.50 7.01
C LYS A 62 2.38 0.14 6.47
N ARG A 63 1.34 -0.47 7.04
CA ARG A 63 0.84 -1.77 6.59
C ARG A 63 0.33 -1.70 5.15
N HIS A 64 -0.44 -0.68 4.81
CA HIS A 64 -0.95 -0.49 3.46
C HIS A 64 0.18 -0.38 2.42
N LEU A 65 1.19 0.43 2.71
CA LEU A 65 2.36 0.58 1.84
C LEU A 65 3.13 -0.73 1.69
N LEU A 66 3.28 -1.50 2.77
CA LEU A 66 3.93 -2.82 2.69
C LEU A 66 3.13 -3.80 1.82
N GLU A 67 1.81 -3.82 1.94
CA GLU A 67 0.94 -4.64 1.09
C GLU A 67 1.02 -4.23 -0.38
N GLU A 68 1.08 -2.93 -0.67
CA GLU A 68 1.29 -2.43 -2.04
C GLU A 68 2.66 -2.79 -2.59
N ILE A 69 3.72 -2.69 -1.78
CA ILE A 69 5.08 -3.10 -2.18
C ILE A 69 5.10 -4.59 -2.55
N VAL A 70 4.45 -5.45 -1.75
CA VAL A 70 4.34 -6.88 -2.05
C VAL A 70 3.60 -7.09 -3.37
N LYS A 71 2.44 -6.46 -3.57
CA LYS A 71 1.69 -6.54 -4.83
C LYS A 71 2.52 -6.10 -6.04
N CYS A 72 3.27 -5.00 -5.90
CA CYS A 72 4.15 -4.49 -6.96
C CYS A 72 5.33 -5.44 -7.25
N ARG A 73 5.86 -6.13 -6.23
CA ARG A 73 6.94 -7.12 -6.40
C ARG A 73 6.44 -8.44 -6.98
N ASP A 74 5.23 -8.84 -6.63
CA ASP A 74 4.57 -10.03 -7.16
C ASP A 74 4.07 -9.83 -8.59
N PHE A 75 4.18 -8.62 -9.13
CA PHE A 75 3.89 -8.35 -10.54
C PHE A 75 4.82 -9.16 -11.44
N ARG A 76 4.28 -10.25 -12.00
CA ARG A 76 4.90 -10.99 -13.10
C ARG A 76 4.31 -10.52 -14.41
N SER A 77 5.15 -9.93 -15.24
CA SER A 77 4.80 -9.61 -16.61
C SER A 77 4.93 -10.84 -17.50
N VAL A 78 4.02 -10.99 -18.45
CA VAL A 78 3.97 -12.10 -19.42
C VAL A 78 5.31 -12.37 -20.13
N TYR A 79 6.15 -11.35 -20.36
CA TYR A 79 7.43 -11.55 -21.05
C TYR A 79 8.43 -12.46 -20.32
N GLN A 80 8.26 -12.69 -19.00
CA GLN A 80 9.15 -13.55 -18.22
C GLN A 80 9.01 -15.03 -18.58
N ASP A 81 7.85 -15.44 -19.10
CA ASP A 81 7.56 -16.83 -19.46
C ASP A 81 7.67 -17.10 -20.97
N VAL A 82 8.07 -16.10 -21.77
CA VAL A 82 8.20 -16.25 -23.23
C VAL A 82 9.54 -16.88 -23.57
N ASP A 83 9.51 -17.98 -24.31
CA ASP A 83 10.70 -18.57 -24.91
C ASP A 83 11.33 -17.61 -25.92
N LEU A 84 12.53 -17.13 -25.60
CA LEU A 84 13.34 -16.25 -26.44
C LEU A 84 14.59 -17.00 -26.90
N ILE A 85 15.07 -16.69 -28.10
CA ILE A 85 16.39 -17.15 -28.56
C ILE A 85 17.50 -16.74 -27.57
N PRO A 86 18.52 -17.59 -27.39
CA PRO A 86 19.69 -17.28 -26.57
C PRO A 86 20.36 -15.96 -26.99
N LEU A 87 21.06 -15.33 -26.05
CA LEU A 87 21.70 -14.03 -26.26
C LEU A 87 22.75 -14.08 -27.40
N ASP A 88 23.50 -15.18 -27.46
CA ASP A 88 24.56 -15.38 -28.46
C ASP A 88 23.97 -15.45 -29.88
N GLU A 89 22.87 -16.17 -30.05
CA GLU A 89 22.14 -16.27 -31.31
C GLU A 89 21.49 -14.94 -31.69
N PHE A 90 20.91 -14.22 -30.72
CA PHE A 90 20.37 -12.89 -30.95
C PHE A 90 21.47 -11.93 -31.45
N ASN A 91 22.64 -11.93 -30.81
CA ASN A 91 23.75 -11.06 -31.23
C ASN A 91 24.30 -11.40 -32.62
N ALA A 92 24.20 -12.66 -33.04
CA ALA A 92 24.61 -13.11 -34.37
C ALA A 92 23.58 -12.74 -35.46
N VAL A 93 22.28 -12.94 -35.18
CA VAL A 93 21.22 -12.87 -36.19
C VAL A 93 20.53 -11.50 -36.24
N ALA A 94 20.48 -10.76 -35.13
CA ALA A 94 19.72 -9.52 -35.06
C ALA A 94 20.31 -8.42 -35.96
N PRO A 95 19.49 -7.70 -36.74
CA PRO A 95 19.91 -6.51 -37.47
C PRO A 95 20.52 -5.44 -36.54
N PRO A 96 21.42 -4.57 -37.06
CA PRO A 96 22.05 -3.52 -36.25
C PRO A 96 21.03 -2.55 -35.64
N ALA A 97 19.85 -2.37 -36.26
CA ALA A 97 18.76 -1.56 -35.72
C ALA A 97 18.25 -2.04 -34.34
N TYR A 98 18.36 -3.34 -34.04
CA TYR A 98 17.94 -3.96 -32.77
C TYR A 98 19.10 -4.15 -31.78
N ARG A 99 20.34 -3.84 -32.18
CA ARG A 99 21.54 -3.93 -31.33
C ARG A 99 22.01 -2.56 -30.82
N GLN A 100 21.26 -1.50 -31.14
CA GLN A 100 21.56 -0.15 -30.69
C GLN A 100 21.11 0.07 -29.24
N ASP A 101 21.92 0.84 -28.51
CA ASP A 101 21.60 1.33 -27.17
C ASP A 101 21.44 0.26 -26.07
N ASN A 102 22.25 -0.81 -26.15
CA ASN A 102 22.34 -1.86 -25.12
C ASN A 102 23.08 -1.40 -23.84
N SER A 103 23.00 -0.12 -23.49
CA SER A 103 23.61 0.43 -22.27
C SER A 103 22.91 -0.05 -21.00
N ASN A 104 21.64 -0.43 -21.10
CA ASN A 104 20.80 -0.92 -20.02
C ASN A 104 20.17 -2.27 -20.40
N GLN A 105 20.24 -3.25 -19.49
CA GLN A 105 19.65 -4.58 -19.65
C GLN A 105 18.16 -4.53 -20.00
N HIS A 106 17.43 -3.53 -19.47
CA HIS A 106 16.01 -3.38 -19.80
C HIS A 106 15.79 -3.05 -21.28
N ILE A 107 16.62 -2.17 -21.84
CA ILE A 107 16.53 -1.76 -23.25
C ILE A 107 16.90 -2.93 -24.15
N GLU A 108 17.94 -3.69 -23.78
CA GLU A 108 18.33 -4.91 -24.46
C GLU A 108 17.18 -5.93 -24.49
N MET A 109 16.50 -6.15 -23.36
CA MET A 109 15.34 -7.06 -23.31
C MET A 109 14.19 -6.59 -24.21
N ILE A 110 13.90 -5.28 -24.25
CA ILE A 110 12.88 -4.72 -25.15
C ILE A 110 13.25 -4.98 -26.62
N ASN A 111 14.52 -4.77 -26.98
CA ASN A 111 15.00 -4.99 -28.34
C ASN A 111 14.90 -6.47 -28.74
N ARG A 112 15.24 -7.39 -27.83
CA ARG A 112 15.07 -8.84 -28.02
C ARG A 112 13.61 -9.21 -28.27
N LEU A 113 12.69 -8.69 -27.44
CA LEU A 113 11.25 -8.94 -27.58
C LEU A 113 10.70 -8.41 -28.91
N LYS A 114 11.13 -7.22 -29.35
CA LYS A 114 10.71 -6.65 -30.63
C LYS A 114 11.17 -7.49 -31.82
N PHE A 115 12.43 -7.93 -31.80
CA PHE A 115 12.99 -8.79 -32.84
C PHE A 115 12.21 -10.10 -32.97
N GLU A 116 11.95 -10.75 -31.84
CA GLU A 116 11.20 -12.01 -31.77
C GLU A 116 9.76 -11.86 -32.21
N HIS A 117 9.11 -10.76 -31.81
CA HIS A 117 7.76 -10.47 -32.25
C HIS A 117 7.71 -10.30 -33.78
N GLU A 118 8.64 -9.55 -34.38
CA GLU A 118 8.71 -9.39 -35.83
C GLU A 118 8.96 -10.72 -36.55
N ALA A 119 9.86 -11.56 -36.01
CA ALA A 119 10.16 -12.88 -36.54
C ALA A 119 8.91 -13.79 -36.56
N ARG A 120 8.18 -13.86 -35.43
CA ARG A 120 6.94 -14.66 -35.32
C ARG A 120 5.84 -14.13 -36.24
N MET A 121 5.66 -12.81 -36.33
CA MET A 121 4.70 -12.20 -37.26
C MET A 121 5.03 -12.49 -38.72
N ARG A 122 6.32 -12.49 -39.08
CA ARG A 122 6.77 -12.86 -40.43
C ARG A 122 6.52 -14.34 -40.72
N GLN A 123 6.81 -15.21 -39.76
CA GLN A 123 6.54 -16.64 -39.86
C GLN A 123 5.04 -16.91 -40.04
N GLU A 124 4.17 -16.27 -39.26
CA GLU A 124 2.72 -16.41 -39.38
C GLU A 124 2.21 -16.03 -40.77
N LYS A 125 2.67 -14.88 -41.32
CA LYS A 125 2.31 -14.45 -42.68
C LYS A 125 2.69 -15.50 -43.73
N LEU A 126 3.92 -16.04 -43.64
CA LEU A 126 4.39 -17.08 -44.55
C LEU A 126 3.59 -18.38 -44.42
N GLN A 127 3.16 -18.75 -43.20
CA GLN A 127 2.30 -19.93 -42.99
C GLN A 127 0.93 -19.74 -43.63
N VAL A 128 0.31 -18.56 -43.48
CA VAL A 128 -0.98 -18.24 -44.12
C VAL A 128 -0.86 -18.31 -45.64
N GLU A 129 0.20 -17.70 -46.20
CA GLU A 129 0.47 -17.75 -47.64
C GLU A 129 0.72 -19.18 -48.14
N ARG A 130 1.50 -19.96 -47.40
CA ARG A 130 1.75 -21.37 -47.70
C ARG A 130 0.45 -22.18 -47.75
N VAL A 131 -0.45 -22.01 -46.77
CA VAL A 131 -1.75 -22.71 -46.77
C VAL A 131 -2.60 -22.30 -47.97
N LYS A 132 -2.59 -21.00 -48.33
CA LYS A 132 -3.30 -20.50 -49.51
C LYS A 132 -2.76 -21.14 -50.80
N LEU A 133 -1.44 -21.15 -50.98
CA LEU A 133 -0.79 -21.77 -52.15
C LEU A 133 -1.03 -23.29 -52.22
N ILE A 134 -1.03 -24.00 -51.10
CA ILE A 134 -1.37 -25.42 -51.05
C ILE A 134 -2.81 -25.65 -51.52
N LYS A 135 -3.76 -24.82 -51.07
CA LYS A 135 -5.17 -24.90 -51.48
C LYS A 135 -5.32 -24.62 -52.97
N ASP A 136 -4.62 -23.63 -53.50
CA ASP A 136 -4.70 -23.27 -54.91
C ASP A 136 -4.03 -24.33 -55.81
N ASN A 137 -2.89 -24.89 -55.41
CA ASN A 137 -2.26 -26.02 -56.07
C ASN A 137 -3.15 -27.26 -56.09
N ARG A 138 -3.79 -27.60 -54.95
CA ARG A 138 -4.72 -28.73 -54.89
C ARG A 138 -5.90 -28.54 -55.86
N LYS A 139 -6.47 -27.33 -55.94
CA LYS A 139 -7.55 -27.02 -56.91
C LYS A 139 -7.07 -27.10 -58.35
N ALA A 140 -5.84 -26.69 -58.64
CA ALA A 140 -5.25 -26.80 -59.97
C ALA A 140 -5.05 -28.27 -60.36
N GLN A 141 -4.55 -29.10 -59.44
CA GLN A 141 -4.41 -30.54 -59.64
C GLN A 141 -5.78 -31.20 -59.91
N GLU A 142 -6.80 -30.90 -59.11
CA GLU A 142 -8.16 -31.42 -59.32
C GLU A 142 -8.76 -30.96 -60.67
N LYS A 143 -8.35 -29.81 -61.21
CA LYS A 143 -8.75 -29.38 -62.56
C LYS A 143 -8.03 -30.20 -63.62
N LEU A 144 -6.73 -30.42 -63.50
CA LEU A 144 -5.95 -31.25 -64.42
C LEU A 144 -6.48 -32.69 -64.47
N ASP A 145 -6.71 -33.30 -63.30
CA ASP A 145 -7.26 -34.66 -63.20
C ASP A 145 -8.66 -34.81 -63.84
N ARG A 146 -9.42 -33.70 -63.96
CA ARG A 146 -10.69 -33.67 -64.70
C ARG A 146 -10.53 -33.61 -66.22
N PHE A 147 -9.40 -33.12 -66.72
CA PHE A 147 -9.10 -33.06 -68.14
C PHE A 147 -8.37 -34.33 -68.63
N ASP A 148 -7.71 -35.06 -67.73
CA ASP A 148 -7.05 -36.35 -68.02
C ASP A 148 -8.02 -37.56 -68.03
N LYS A 149 -9.32 -37.34 -67.82
CA LYS A 149 -10.42 -38.32 -67.94
C LYS A 149 -11.31 -37.98 -69.11
#